data_AF-A0AA39VQA8-F1
#
_entry.id   AF-A0AA39VQA8-F1
#
_cell.length_a   1.000
_cell.length_b   1.000
_cell.length_c   1.000
_cell.angle_alpha   90.00
_cell.angle_beta   90.00
_cell.angle_gamma   90.00
#
_symmetry.space_group_name_H-M   'P 1'
#
loop_
_entity.id
_entity.type
_entity.pdbx_description
1 polymer ?
#
loop_
_entity_poly.entity_id
_entity_poly.type
_entity_poly.pdbx_seq_one_letter_code
_entity_poly.pdbx_strand_id
1 'polypeptide(L)'
;MHQNFEWKVKRSNKTTLHLVCIIGNCTWKLRVVRRKEGTYFQVRSFVNEHTCPLEEIHRRHRQASAVTIGEVVAPRFQQTDGRLMRPKDIMADMKTMYGIQIMYSKAHDALQYALSLTYGTHEESFQLLPSFAYVLEQQNPSTITDLQCADNGKFLYFFMSLGSSIRCFRRCMRPVIAVDGTHLKGRSGGTMFVATAQDGNEDF
;
A
#
# COMPACT_ATOMS: atom_id res chain seq x y z
N MET A 1 14.55 14.09 3.84
CA MET A 1 14.74 13.34 5.10
C MET A 1 16.19 13.30 5.58
N HIS A 2 17.19 13.73 4.80
CA HIS A 2 18.61 13.47 5.08
C HIS A 2 19.25 14.17 6.30
N GLN A 3 18.53 15.02 7.04
CA GLN A 3 19.11 15.79 8.14
C GLN A 3 18.44 15.55 9.51
N ASN A 4 17.46 14.64 9.60
CA ASN A 4 16.82 14.22 10.87
C ASN A 4 16.22 15.32 11.74
N PHE A 5 15.96 16.49 11.16
CA PHE A 5 15.34 17.60 11.86
C PHE A 5 13.83 17.63 11.66
N GLU A 6 13.13 17.98 12.72
CA GLU A 6 11.69 18.18 12.71
C GLU A 6 11.33 19.67 12.62
N TRP A 7 10.33 19.96 11.80
CA TRP A 7 9.69 21.26 11.69
C TRP A 7 8.19 21.22 11.96
N LYS A 8 7.60 22.39 12.20
CA LYS A 8 6.16 22.59 12.33
C LYS A 8 5.70 23.76 11.48
N VAL A 9 4.44 23.69 11.07
CA VAL A 9 3.77 24.81 10.40
C VAL A 9 3.49 25.88 11.44
N LYS A 10 4.19 27.02 11.36
CA LYS A 10 3.89 28.21 12.17
C LYS A 10 2.70 28.98 11.58
N ARG A 11 2.56 28.98 10.25
CA ARG A 11 1.44 29.60 9.53
C ARG A 11 1.23 28.91 8.18
N SER A 12 -0.01 28.57 7.85
CA SER A 12 -0.41 28.13 6.52
C SER A 12 -1.71 28.81 6.13
N ASN A 13 -1.72 29.50 4.99
CA ASN A 13 -2.91 30.09 4.40
C ASN A 13 -2.74 30.20 2.88
N LYS A 14 -3.76 30.69 2.17
CA LYS A 14 -3.78 30.79 0.70
C LYS A 14 -2.63 31.62 0.09
N THR A 15 -1.93 32.42 0.89
CA THR A 15 -0.88 33.33 0.42
C THR A 15 0.50 33.06 1.03
N THR A 16 0.59 32.30 2.13
CA THR A 16 1.82 32.14 2.90
C THR A 16 1.89 30.76 3.54
N LEU A 17 3.05 30.12 3.40
CA LEU A 17 3.44 28.99 4.23
C LEU A 17 4.73 29.34 4.97
N HIS A 18 4.72 29.16 6.28
CA HIS A 18 5.84 29.43 7.17
C HIS A 18 6.09 28.20 8.04
N LEU A 19 7.25 27.57 7.83
CA LEU A 19 7.76 26.44 8.57
C LEU A 19 8.87 26.92 9.50
N VAL A 20 8.92 26.36 10.70
CA VAL A 20 9.97 26.61 11.70
C VAL A 20 10.36 25.29 12.34
N CYS A 21 11.55 25.18 12.90
CA CYS A 21 11.90 24.01 13.70
C CYS A 21 10.92 23.82 14.87
N ILE A 22 10.74 22.56 15.31
CA ILE A 22 9.89 22.28 16.47
C ILE A 22 10.45 22.90 17.77
N ILE A 23 11.77 22.95 17.90
CA ILE A 23 12.50 23.52 19.04
C ILE A 23 12.46 25.04 18.94
N GLY A 24 11.94 25.68 20.00
CA GLY A 24 11.62 27.11 19.99
C GLY A 24 12.80 28.05 19.70
N ASN A 25 14.00 27.65 20.11
CA ASN A 25 15.21 28.46 19.99
C ASN A 25 16.06 28.11 18.76
N CYS A 26 15.56 27.25 17.86
CA CYS A 26 16.27 26.91 16.65
C CYS A 26 16.09 27.98 15.57
N THR A 27 17.17 28.30 14.87
CA THR A 27 17.21 29.33 13.80
C THR A 27 16.55 28.89 12.50
N TRP A 28 16.45 27.57 12.25
CA TRP A 28 15.86 27.03 11.03
C TRP A 28 14.43 27.50 10.79
N LYS A 29 14.20 28.01 9.58
CA LYS A 29 12.88 28.46 9.11
C LYS A 29 12.81 28.52 7.59
N LEU A 30 11.62 28.26 7.06
CA LEU A 30 11.28 28.45 5.66
C LEU A 30 10.01 29.27 5.55
N ARG A 31 10.06 30.40 4.87
CA ARG A 31 8.89 31.20 4.54
C ARG A 31 8.75 31.33 3.03
N VAL A 32 7.65 30.81 2.52
CA VAL A 32 7.24 30.97 1.12
C VAL A 32 5.96 31.78 1.05
N VAL A 33 5.86 32.63 0.03
CA VAL A 33 4.71 33.52 -0.19
C VAL A 33 4.26 33.39 -1.64
N ARG A 34 2.96 33.25 -1.85
CA ARG A 34 2.35 33.23 -3.18
C ARG A 34 2.53 34.58 -3.85
N ARG A 35 2.98 34.59 -5.11
CA ARG A 35 3.05 35.83 -5.90
C ARG A 35 1.64 36.28 -6.31
N LYS A 36 1.42 37.59 -6.38
CA LYS A 36 0.12 38.15 -6.79
C LYS A 36 -0.23 37.77 -8.23
N GLU A 37 0.77 37.70 -9.10
CA GLU A 37 0.65 37.42 -10.53
C GLU A 37 0.91 35.95 -10.86
N GLY A 38 0.27 35.03 -10.13
CA GLY A 38 0.39 33.61 -10.47
C GLY A 38 -0.15 32.62 -9.43
N THR A 39 0.06 31.33 -9.74
CA THR A 39 -0.26 30.19 -8.87
C THR A 39 0.96 29.69 -8.09
N TYR A 40 2.16 30.21 -8.37
CA TYR A 40 3.41 29.75 -7.76
C TYR A 40 3.76 30.49 -6.46
N PHE A 41 4.48 29.78 -5.60
CA PHE A 41 5.04 30.29 -4.36
C PHE A 41 6.51 30.64 -4.55
N GLN A 42 6.95 31.74 -3.94
CA GLN A 42 8.36 32.11 -3.90
C GLN A 42 8.90 32.04 -2.48
N VAL A 43 10.10 31.45 -2.34
CA VAL A 43 10.89 31.49 -1.10
C VAL A 43 11.28 32.94 -0.80
N ARG A 44 10.78 33.45 0.33
CA ARG A 44 11.09 34.81 0.82
C ARG A 44 12.17 34.80 1.88
N SER A 45 12.25 33.73 2.66
CA SER A 45 13.28 33.54 3.68
C SER A 45 13.51 32.05 3.84
N PHE A 46 14.78 31.65 3.80
CA PHE A 46 15.20 30.30 4.10
C PHE A 46 16.48 30.36 4.92
N VAL A 47 16.41 29.84 6.14
CA VAL A 47 17.58 29.63 6.99
C VAL A 47 17.68 28.12 7.15
N ASN A 48 18.73 27.54 6.57
CA ASN A 48 18.94 26.09 6.55
C ASN A 48 19.84 25.58 7.66
N GLU A 49 20.21 26.44 8.61
CA GLU A 49 21.01 26.06 9.77
C GLU A 49 20.08 25.67 10.93
N HIS A 50 20.38 24.54 11.54
CA HIS A 50 19.77 24.10 12.78
C HIS A 50 20.74 24.34 13.93
N THR A 51 20.30 25.09 14.95
CA THR A 51 21.04 25.30 16.20
C THR A 51 20.54 24.42 17.34
N CYS A 52 19.57 23.55 17.08
CA CYS A 52 19.04 22.64 18.07
C CYS A 52 19.94 21.41 18.28
N PRO A 53 20.05 20.91 19.52
CA PRO A 53 20.68 19.61 19.77
C PRO A 53 19.83 18.50 19.14
N LEU A 54 20.49 17.57 18.46
CA LEU A 54 19.83 16.44 17.79
C LEU A 54 19.03 15.59 18.80
N GLU A 55 19.56 15.37 20.00
CA GLU A 55 19.02 14.47 21.04
C GLU A 55 17.57 14.76 21.46
N GLU A 56 17.10 16.01 21.40
CA GLU A 56 15.73 16.40 21.80
C GLU A 56 14.66 15.96 20.77
N ILE A 57 15.05 15.54 19.57
CA ILE A 57 14.16 15.36 18.41
C ILE A 57 13.66 13.89 18.28
N HIS A 58 14.17 12.96 19.09
CA HIS A 58 14.21 11.54 18.71
C HIS A 58 13.05 10.62 19.15
N ARG A 59 11.79 11.06 19.15
CA ARG A 59 10.69 10.08 19.43
C ARG A 59 9.53 10.07 18.47
N ARG A 60 9.24 11.16 17.75
CA ARG A 60 8.07 11.24 16.86
C ARG A 60 8.34 12.11 15.64
N HIS A 61 9.18 11.63 14.72
CA HIS A 61 9.49 12.37 13.49
C HIS A 61 8.21 12.67 12.69
N ARG A 62 7.72 13.91 12.82
CA ARG A 62 6.38 14.31 12.34
C ARG A 62 6.24 14.26 10.82
N GLN A 63 7.35 14.49 10.12
CA GLN A 63 7.47 14.46 8.66
C GLN A 63 7.58 13.03 8.12
N ALA A 64 8.01 12.07 8.93
CA ALA A 64 8.01 10.66 8.56
C ALA A 64 6.61 10.08 8.77
N SER A 65 5.66 10.57 7.97
CA SER A 65 4.31 10.04 7.88
C SER A 65 4.32 8.69 7.17
N ALA A 66 3.30 7.85 7.39
CA ALA A 66 3.18 6.58 6.67
C ALA A 66 3.14 6.78 5.15
N VAL A 67 2.48 7.85 4.68
CA VAL A 67 2.44 8.25 3.27
C VAL A 67 3.83 8.53 2.74
N THR A 68 4.57 9.44 3.38
CA THR A 68 5.92 9.82 2.93
C THR A 68 6.90 8.65 2.94
N ILE A 69 6.80 7.78 3.96
CA ILE A 69 7.61 6.55 4.01
C ILE A 69 7.19 5.61 2.88
N GLY A 70 5.88 5.44 2.66
CA GLY A 70 5.36 4.58 1.60
C GLY A 70 5.77 5.03 0.20
N GLU A 71 5.80 6.34 -0.09
CA GLU A 71 6.32 6.90 -1.35
C GLU A 71 7.80 6.59 -1.56
N VAL A 72 8.61 6.65 -0.50
CA VAL A 72 10.05 6.31 -0.56
C VAL A 72 10.24 4.81 -0.80
N VAL A 73 9.38 3.97 -0.24
CA VAL A 73 9.49 2.51 -0.32
C VAL A 73 8.89 1.94 -1.61
N ALA A 74 7.86 2.58 -2.18
CA ALA A 74 7.11 2.09 -3.34
C ALA A 74 7.97 1.67 -4.55
N PRO A 75 8.99 2.44 -4.99
CA PRO A 75 9.84 2.06 -6.12
C PRO A 75 10.54 0.72 -5.97
N ARG A 76 10.75 0.26 -4.73
CA ARG A 76 11.43 -1.02 -4.46
C ARG A 76 10.56 -2.23 -4.80
N PHE A 77 9.23 -2.09 -4.76
CA PHE A 77 8.32 -3.18 -5.17
C PHE A 77 8.31 -3.41 -6.68
N GLN A 78 8.71 -2.41 -7.46
CA GLN A 78 8.85 -2.55 -8.92
C GLN A 78 10.18 -3.18 -9.32
N GLN A 79 11.20 -3.06 -8.47
CA GLN A 79 12.57 -3.50 -8.76
C GLN A 79 12.92 -4.87 -8.18
N THR A 80 12.17 -5.33 -7.18
CA THR A 80 12.47 -6.61 -6.50
C THR A 80 11.52 -7.67 -7.02
N ASP A 81 12.09 -8.75 -7.56
CA ASP A 81 11.41 -9.89 -8.17
C ASP A 81 10.60 -10.71 -7.13
N GLY A 82 9.54 -10.12 -6.58
CA GLY A 82 8.62 -10.78 -5.67
C GLY A 82 9.05 -10.91 -4.20
N ARG A 83 10.12 -10.22 -3.76
CA ARG A 83 10.48 -10.25 -2.31
C ARG A 83 9.40 -9.52 -1.50
N LEU A 84 8.67 -10.29 -0.70
CA LEU A 84 7.68 -9.80 0.27
C LEU A 84 8.39 -8.94 1.33
N MET A 85 8.38 -7.63 1.14
CA MET A 85 8.87 -6.69 2.13
C MET A 85 7.95 -6.69 3.36
N ARG A 86 8.51 -6.84 4.55
CA ARG A 86 7.75 -6.83 5.81
C ARG A 86 7.89 -5.48 6.49
N PRO A 87 6.95 -5.11 7.38
CA PRO A 87 7.06 -3.86 8.13
C PRO A 87 8.39 -3.72 8.90
N LYS A 88 8.95 -4.84 9.40
CA LYS A 88 10.26 -4.85 10.07
C LYS A 88 11.42 -4.46 9.16
N ASP A 89 11.33 -4.81 7.88
CA ASP A 89 12.34 -4.45 6.89
C ASP A 89 12.30 -2.92 6.66
N ILE A 90 11.09 -2.33 6.55
CA ILE A 90 10.90 -0.87 6.49
C ILE A 90 11.43 -0.17 7.75
N MET A 91 11.19 -0.73 8.95
CA MET A 91 11.74 -0.17 10.19
C MET A 91 13.28 -0.15 10.18
N ALA A 92 13.91 -1.23 9.74
CA ALA A 92 15.36 -1.33 9.63
C ALA A 92 15.92 -0.35 8.60
N ASP A 93 15.25 -0.23 7.46
CA ASP A 93 15.59 0.70 6.39
C ASP A 93 15.51 2.16 6.85
N MET A 94 14.42 2.55 7.51
CA MET A 94 14.26 3.91 8.05
C MET A 94 15.32 4.24 9.09
N LYS A 95 15.70 3.28 9.92
CA LYS A 95 16.79 3.44 10.89
C LYS A 95 18.15 3.55 10.20
N THR A 96 18.42 2.75 9.17
CA THR A 96 19.75 2.65 8.55
C THR A 96 20.01 3.79 7.56
N MET A 97 19.05 4.08 6.68
CA MET A 97 19.20 5.10 5.64
C MET A 97 18.97 6.52 6.16
N TYR A 98 18.08 6.65 7.15
CA TYR A 98 17.65 7.96 7.65
C TYR A 98 17.86 8.13 9.16
N GLY A 99 18.31 7.14 9.94
CA GLY A 99 18.41 7.31 11.40
C GLY A 99 17.06 7.51 12.10
N ILE A 100 15.94 7.22 11.42
CA ILE A 100 14.58 7.44 11.94
C ILE A 100 14.05 6.13 12.52
N GLN A 101 13.73 6.13 13.81
CA GLN A 101 13.00 5.04 14.43
C GLN A 101 11.50 5.24 14.26
N ILE A 102 10.81 4.24 13.72
CA ILE A 102 9.35 4.25 13.53
C ILE A 102 8.69 3.09 14.28
N MET A 103 7.44 3.26 14.67
CA MET A 103 6.63 2.18 15.25
C MET A 103 6.24 1.15 14.18
N TYR A 104 6.02 -0.09 14.61
CA TYR A 104 5.58 -1.17 13.72
C TYR A 104 4.28 -0.82 12.99
N SER A 105 3.29 -0.25 13.67
CA SER A 105 2.02 0.18 13.06
C SER A 105 2.23 1.17 11.92
N LYS A 106 3.12 2.16 12.12
CA LYS A 106 3.48 3.12 11.08
C LYS A 106 4.17 2.46 9.89
N ALA A 107 5.06 1.50 10.15
CA ALA A 107 5.72 0.73 9.10
C ALA A 107 4.72 -0.13 8.32
N HIS A 108 3.74 -0.71 9.01
CA HIS A 108 2.65 -1.45 8.38
C HIS A 108 1.78 -0.54 7.51
N ASP A 109 1.38 0.62 8.01
CA ASP A 109 0.59 1.59 7.22
C ASP A 109 1.36 2.09 5.99
N ALA A 110 2.66 2.32 6.13
CA ALA A 110 3.54 2.70 5.02
C ALA A 110 3.65 1.58 3.98
N LEU A 111 3.75 0.32 4.43
CA LEU A 111 3.75 -0.85 3.54
C LEU A 111 2.43 -0.93 2.76
N GLN A 112 1.29 -0.82 3.43
CA GLN A 112 -0.02 -0.86 2.78
C GLN A 112 -0.18 0.29 1.77
N TYR A 113 0.27 1.49 2.11
CA TYR A 113 0.27 2.63 1.19
C TYR A 113 1.15 2.36 -0.04
N ALA A 114 2.38 1.88 0.17
CA ALA A 114 3.31 1.58 -0.92
C ALA A 114 2.78 0.49 -1.87
N LEU A 115 2.16 -0.56 -1.33
CA LEU A 115 1.50 -1.60 -2.12
C LEU A 115 0.34 -1.01 -2.92
N SER A 116 -0.50 -0.16 -2.30
CA SER A 116 -1.61 0.48 -3.00
C SER A 116 -1.16 1.41 -4.13
N LEU A 117 -0.03 2.10 -3.95
CA LEU A 117 0.55 2.95 -4.98
C LEU A 117 1.14 2.14 -6.16
N THR A 118 1.61 0.92 -5.88
CA THR A 118 2.30 0.07 -6.86
C THR A 118 1.32 -0.80 -7.66
N TYR A 119 0.35 -1.41 -6.97
CA TYR A 119 -0.56 -2.41 -7.54
C TYR A 119 -2.01 -1.94 -7.64
N GLY A 120 -2.29 -0.71 -7.20
CA GLY A 120 -3.64 -0.22 -7.00
C GLY A 120 -4.23 -0.70 -5.68
N THR A 121 -5.42 -0.18 -5.40
CA THR A 121 -6.22 -0.52 -4.24
C THR A 121 -6.93 -1.86 -4.43
N HIS A 122 -7.38 -2.45 -3.31
CA HIS A 122 -8.25 -3.63 -3.37
C HIS A 122 -9.54 -3.35 -4.15
N GLU A 123 -10.08 -2.13 -4.03
CA GLU A 123 -11.30 -1.74 -4.74
C GLU A 123 -11.11 -1.73 -6.26
N GLU A 124 -10.01 -1.13 -6.74
CA GLU A 124 -9.64 -1.18 -8.16
C GLU A 124 -9.44 -2.63 -8.63
N SER A 125 -8.84 -3.49 -7.81
CA SER A 125 -8.68 -4.91 -8.13
C SER A 125 -10.03 -5.63 -8.29
N PHE A 126 -11.01 -5.35 -7.43
CA PHE A 126 -12.35 -5.93 -7.55
C PHE A 126 -13.11 -5.40 -8.77
N GLN A 127 -12.90 -4.14 -9.15
CA GLN A 127 -13.48 -3.56 -10.37
C GLN A 127 -12.96 -4.23 -11.65
N LEU A 128 -11.79 -4.87 -11.61
CA LEU A 128 -11.22 -5.61 -12.74
C LEU A 128 -11.77 -7.04 -12.89
N LEU A 129 -12.50 -7.58 -11.91
CA LEU A 129 -13.03 -8.94 -11.95
C LEU A 129 -13.91 -9.25 -13.17
N PRO A 130 -14.83 -8.37 -13.63
CA PRO A 130 -15.61 -8.64 -14.85
C PRO A 130 -14.73 -8.83 -16.09
N SER A 131 -13.73 -7.96 -16.27
CA SER A 131 -12.79 -8.05 -17.39
C SER A 131 -11.91 -9.29 -17.28
N PHE A 132 -11.45 -9.61 -16.07
CA PHE A 132 -10.70 -10.83 -15.80
C PHE A 132 -11.51 -12.09 -16.14
N ALA A 133 -12.76 -12.18 -15.67
CA ALA A 133 -13.66 -13.28 -15.98
C ALA A 133 -13.89 -13.46 -17.48
N TYR A 134 -14.17 -12.37 -18.19
CA TYR A 134 -14.34 -12.37 -19.64
C TYR A 134 -13.11 -12.93 -20.37
N VAL A 135 -11.91 -12.43 -20.04
CA VAL A 135 -10.67 -12.91 -20.65
C VAL A 135 -10.41 -14.38 -20.27
N LEU A 136 -10.68 -14.76 -19.02
CA LEU A 136 -10.46 -16.12 -18.54
C LEU A 136 -11.32 -17.14 -19.31
N GLU A 137 -12.60 -16.82 -19.55
CA GLU A 137 -13.52 -17.66 -20.32
C GLU A 137 -13.12 -17.77 -21.79
N GLN A 138 -12.62 -16.69 -22.39
CA GLN A 138 -12.09 -16.69 -23.76
C GLN A 138 -10.84 -17.55 -23.90
N GLN A 139 -9.90 -17.44 -22.96
CA GLN A 139 -8.61 -18.14 -23.03
C GLN A 139 -8.71 -19.61 -22.58
N ASN A 140 -9.70 -19.95 -21.73
CA ASN A 140 -9.89 -21.29 -21.21
C ASN A 140 -11.32 -21.77 -21.50
N PRO A 141 -11.57 -22.38 -22.68
CA PRO A 141 -12.89 -22.86 -23.05
C PRO A 141 -13.51 -23.80 -22.00
N SER A 142 -14.82 -23.65 -21.80
CA SER A 142 -15.62 -24.32 -20.77
C SER A 142 -15.34 -23.89 -19.33
N THR A 143 -14.57 -22.82 -19.11
CA THR A 143 -14.52 -22.16 -17.80
C THR A 143 -15.89 -21.59 -17.46
N ILE A 144 -16.26 -21.69 -16.19
CA ILE A 144 -17.48 -21.12 -15.64
C ILE A 144 -17.06 -20.05 -14.64
N THR A 145 -17.53 -18.82 -14.83
CA THR A 145 -17.41 -17.76 -13.82
C THR A 145 -18.79 -17.25 -13.41
N ASP A 146 -18.91 -16.78 -12.17
CA ASP A 146 -20.08 -16.04 -11.69
C ASP A 146 -19.61 -14.91 -10.78
N LEU A 147 -20.13 -13.70 -11.03
CA LEU A 147 -19.77 -12.50 -10.28
C LEU A 147 -21.04 -11.87 -9.74
N GLN A 148 -21.13 -11.79 -8.41
CA GLN A 148 -22.24 -11.17 -7.72
C GLN A 148 -21.80 -9.88 -7.04
N CYS A 149 -22.58 -8.83 -7.28
CA CYS A 149 -22.46 -7.53 -6.65
C CYS A 149 -23.76 -7.17 -5.94
N ALA A 150 -23.67 -6.40 -4.85
CA ALA A 150 -24.80 -5.77 -4.21
C ALA A 150 -25.41 -4.67 -5.11
N ASP A 151 -26.62 -4.20 -4.77
CA ASP A 151 -27.33 -3.16 -5.52
C ASP A 151 -26.54 -1.85 -5.69
N ASN A 152 -25.61 -1.57 -4.77
CA ASN A 152 -24.73 -0.41 -4.83
C ASN A 152 -23.43 -0.65 -5.62
N GLY A 153 -23.33 -1.75 -6.36
CA GLY A 153 -22.16 -2.12 -7.16
C GLY A 153 -20.99 -2.69 -6.37
N LYS A 154 -21.12 -2.92 -5.05
CA LYS A 154 -20.06 -3.52 -4.26
C LYS A 154 -19.96 -5.02 -4.51
N PHE A 155 -18.74 -5.49 -4.68
CA PHE A 155 -18.40 -6.90 -4.78
C PHE A 155 -18.93 -7.71 -3.58
N LEU A 156 -19.55 -8.86 -3.85
CA LEU A 156 -19.96 -9.85 -2.84
C LEU A 156 -19.23 -11.18 -3.03
N TYR A 157 -19.40 -11.80 -4.20
CA TYR A 157 -18.89 -13.14 -4.48
C TYR A 157 -18.32 -13.21 -5.89
N PHE A 158 -17.20 -13.91 -6.04
CA PHE A 158 -16.66 -14.32 -7.32
C PHE A 158 -16.43 -15.82 -7.29
N PHE A 159 -17.07 -16.54 -8.19
CA PHE A 159 -16.85 -17.95 -8.41
C PHE A 159 -16.12 -18.13 -9.74
N MET A 160 -15.13 -19.02 -9.75
CA MET A 160 -14.51 -19.49 -10.98
C MET A 160 -14.20 -20.98 -10.89
N SER A 161 -14.45 -21.69 -11.99
CA SER A 161 -14.03 -23.07 -12.17
C SER A 161 -13.51 -23.25 -13.58
N LEU A 162 -12.22 -23.56 -13.70
CA LEU A 162 -11.56 -23.68 -15.00
C LEU A 162 -12.11 -24.88 -15.77
N GLY A 163 -12.31 -24.72 -17.08
CA GLY A 163 -12.86 -25.78 -17.92
C GLY A 163 -12.02 -27.06 -17.89
N SER A 164 -10.70 -26.94 -17.76
CA SER A 164 -9.79 -28.08 -17.54
C SER A 164 -10.09 -28.82 -16.25
N SER A 165 -10.24 -28.10 -15.13
CA SER A 165 -10.57 -28.67 -13.82
C SER A 165 -11.93 -29.38 -13.85
N ILE A 166 -12.95 -28.79 -14.47
CA ILE A 166 -14.28 -29.41 -14.60
C ILE A 166 -14.20 -30.72 -15.39
N ARG A 167 -13.47 -30.72 -16.52
CA ARG A 167 -13.30 -31.93 -17.35
C ARG A 167 -12.52 -33.01 -16.63
N CYS A 168 -11.45 -32.62 -15.94
CA CYS A 168 -10.62 -33.54 -15.17
C CYS A 168 -11.42 -34.18 -14.04
N PHE A 169 -12.17 -33.37 -13.28
CA PHE A 169 -13.03 -33.86 -12.20
C PHE A 169 -14.02 -34.93 -12.67
N ARG A 170 -14.69 -34.67 -13.81
CA ARG A 170 -15.68 -35.61 -14.37
C ARG A 170 -15.11 -36.93 -14.89
N ARG A 171 -13.83 -36.96 -15.27
CA ARG A 171 -13.25 -38.11 -16.01
C ARG A 171 -12.22 -38.90 -15.20
N CYS A 172 -11.46 -38.21 -14.37
CA CYS A 172 -10.23 -38.76 -13.77
C CYS A 172 -10.20 -38.67 -12.25
N MET A 173 -11.06 -37.84 -11.64
CA MET A 173 -11.07 -37.63 -10.20
C MET A 173 -12.14 -38.50 -9.52
N ARG A 174 -11.94 -38.74 -8.23
CA ARG A 174 -12.98 -39.32 -7.37
C ARG A 174 -14.15 -38.32 -7.25
N PRO A 175 -15.40 -38.78 -7.11
CA PRO A 175 -16.57 -37.92 -6.97
C PRO A 175 -16.66 -37.30 -5.57
N VAL A 176 -15.55 -36.75 -5.08
CA VAL A 176 -15.40 -36.14 -3.76
C VAL A 176 -14.64 -34.83 -3.96
N ILE A 177 -15.18 -33.75 -3.37
CA ILE A 177 -14.57 -32.43 -3.37
C ILE A 177 -14.36 -32.03 -1.91
N ALA A 178 -13.13 -31.66 -1.58
CA ALA A 178 -12.80 -30.99 -0.32
C ALA A 178 -12.79 -29.48 -0.56
N VAL A 179 -13.39 -28.71 0.35
CA VAL A 179 -13.41 -27.25 0.28
C VAL A 179 -12.80 -26.70 1.55
N ASP A 180 -11.77 -25.88 1.40
CA ASP A 180 -11.15 -25.15 2.51
C ASP A 180 -11.33 -23.64 2.31
N GLY A 181 -11.41 -22.90 3.42
CA GLY A 181 -11.64 -21.47 3.43
C GLY A 181 -10.55 -20.74 4.20
N THR A 182 -9.89 -19.78 3.56
CA THR A 182 -8.88 -18.93 4.22
C THR A 182 -9.34 -17.48 4.27
N HIS A 183 -9.19 -16.84 5.43
CA HIS A 183 -9.53 -15.43 5.59
C HIS A 183 -8.48 -14.54 4.92
N LEU A 184 -8.96 -13.65 4.05
CA LEU A 184 -8.12 -12.66 3.39
C LEU A 184 -7.69 -11.59 4.40
N LYS A 185 -6.38 -11.29 4.41
CA LYS A 185 -5.81 -10.21 5.21
C LYS A 185 -5.87 -8.92 4.39
N GLY A 186 -6.55 -7.89 4.91
CA GLY A 186 -6.65 -6.60 4.24
C GLY A 186 -7.82 -5.79 4.77
N ARG A 187 -7.96 -4.55 4.28
CA ARG A 187 -9.04 -3.64 4.70
C ARG A 187 -10.43 -4.12 4.27
N SER A 188 -10.50 -4.82 3.15
CA SER A 188 -11.76 -5.29 2.58
C SER A 188 -12.26 -6.59 3.21
N GLY A 189 -11.42 -7.28 4.01
CA GLY A 189 -11.73 -8.59 4.57
C GLY A 189 -12.05 -9.63 3.49
N GLY A 190 -12.77 -10.68 3.89
CA GLY A 190 -13.27 -11.72 2.98
C GLY A 190 -12.72 -13.12 3.28
N THR A 191 -13.28 -14.11 2.59
CA THR A 191 -12.85 -15.51 2.67
C THR A 191 -12.64 -16.01 1.25
N MET A 192 -11.46 -16.56 0.99
CA MET A 192 -11.17 -17.27 -0.25
C MET A 192 -11.42 -18.75 -0.02
N PHE A 193 -12.33 -19.32 -0.78
CA PHE A 193 -12.59 -20.76 -0.78
C PHE A 193 -11.80 -21.42 -1.90
N VAL A 194 -11.15 -22.54 -1.58
CA VAL A 194 -10.44 -23.38 -2.54
C VAL A 194 -11.08 -24.77 -2.49
N ALA A 195 -11.49 -25.26 -3.65
CA ALA A 195 -12.02 -26.60 -3.82
C ALA A 195 -10.96 -27.49 -4.48
N THR A 196 -10.62 -28.60 -3.86
CA THR A 196 -9.71 -29.63 -4.39
C THR A 196 -10.43 -30.96 -4.54
N ALA A 197 -9.97 -31.79 -5.46
CA ALA A 197 -10.47 -33.14 -5.68
C ALA A 197 -9.29 -34.08 -5.82
N GLN A 198 -9.44 -35.32 -5.34
CA GLN A 198 -8.39 -36.31 -5.33
C GLN A 198 -8.55 -37.29 -6.49
N ASP A 199 -7.45 -37.71 -7.09
CA ASP A 199 -7.48 -38.70 -8.16
C ASP A 199 -7.48 -40.15 -7.63
N GLY A 200 -7.49 -41.11 -8.55
CA GLY A 200 -7.46 -42.54 -8.23
C GLY A 200 -6.17 -43.00 -7.53
N ASN A 201 -5.07 -42.29 -7.74
CA ASN A 201 -3.73 -42.59 -7.22
C ASN A 201 -3.43 -41.90 -5.88
N GLU A 202 -4.44 -41.29 -5.26
CA GLU A 202 -4.35 -40.54 -4.01
C GLU A 202 -3.61 -39.20 -4.13
N ASP A 203 -3.31 -38.73 -5.34
CA ASP A 203 -2.72 -37.42 -5.57
C ASP A 203 -3.79 -36.31 -5.57
N PHE A 204 -3.43 -35.13 -5.04
CA PHE A 204 -4.27 -33.92 -4.94
C PHE A 204 -3.93 -32.88 -6.01
#